data_AF-A0A7D7S5Z1-F1
#
_entry.id   AF-A0A7D7S5Z1-F1
#
_cell.length_a   1.000
_cell.length_b   1.000
_cell.length_c   1.000
_cell.angle_alpha   90.00
_cell.angle_beta   90.00
_cell.angle_gamma   90.00
#
_symmetry.space_group_name_H-M   'P 1'
#
loop_
_entity.id
_entity.type
_entity.pdbx_description
1 polymer ?
#
loop_
_entity_poly.entity_id
_entity_poly.type
_entity_poly.pdbx_seq_one_letter_code
_entity_poly.pdbx_strand_id
1 'polypeptide(L)'
;MIFPKWFWPAVGAVLACAVMAAALIHGQRQYRSGYLKAKQEMAVAAAEQAQKQIEAAMSASRSYQAARAAAEQKEKVRYVEVQKIVERPVYIGDCLDDDGLSVINAAVTDGNAAAR
;
A
#
# COMPACT_ATOMS: atom_id res chain seq x y z
N MET A 1 74.81 -20.08 22.45
CA MET A 1 73.96 -19.11 21.73
C MET A 1 74.49 -17.71 21.97
N ILE A 2 75.14 -17.09 20.98
CA ILE A 2 75.67 -15.74 21.07
C ILE A 2 74.75 -14.88 20.20
N PHE A 3 73.84 -14.14 20.83
CA PHE A 3 72.95 -13.24 20.10
C PHE A 3 73.75 -12.05 19.56
N PRO A 4 73.60 -11.68 18.28
CA PRO A 4 74.30 -10.55 17.70
C PRO A 4 73.92 -9.26 18.43
N LYS A 5 74.88 -8.35 18.65
CA LYS A 5 74.71 -7.08 19.39
C LYS A 5 73.55 -6.17 18.95
N TRP A 6 72.99 -6.43 17.76
CA TRP A 6 71.84 -5.73 17.20
C TRP A 6 70.47 -6.30 17.61
N PHE A 7 70.44 -7.45 18.31
CA PHE A 7 69.21 -8.13 18.72
C PHE A 7 68.52 -7.45 19.92
N TRP A 8 69.30 -6.99 20.91
CA TRP A 8 68.77 -6.30 22.10
C TRP A 8 67.98 -5.01 21.80
N PRO A 9 68.43 -4.09 20.92
CA PRO A 9 67.63 -2.92 20.57
C PRO A 9 66.36 -3.30 19.78
N ALA A 10 66.42 -4.34 18.95
CA ALA A 10 65.25 -4.81 18.20
C ALA A 10 64.16 -5.38 19.14
N VAL A 11 64.55 -6.16 20.16
CA VAL A 11 63.63 -6.66 21.18
C VAL A 11 63.00 -5.51 21.99
N GLY A 12 63.80 -4.50 22.35
CA GLY A 12 63.31 -3.30 23.01
C GLY A 12 62.27 -2.53 22.18
N ALA A 13 62.52 -2.37 20.88
CA ALA A 13 61.59 -1.70 19.97
C ALA A 13 60.26 -2.47 19.83
N VAL A 14 60.31 -3.79 19.72
CA VAL A 14 59.10 -4.63 19.63
C VAL A 14 58.28 -4.56 20.92
N LEU A 15 58.92 -4.60 22.09
CA LEU A 15 58.24 -4.43 23.38
C LEU A 15 57.57 -3.05 23.49
N ALA A 16 58.26 -1.97 23.07
CA ALA A 16 57.69 -0.63 23.08
C ALA A 16 56.47 -0.51 22.16
N CYS A 17 56.53 -1.08 20.95
CA CYS A 17 55.39 -1.13 20.03
C CYS A 17 54.22 -1.94 20.61
N ALA A 18 54.48 -3.06 21.27
CA ALA A 18 53.44 -3.88 21.90
C ALA A 18 52.72 -3.13 23.03
N VAL A 19 53.45 -2.39 23.87
CA VAL A 19 52.86 -1.56 24.93
C VAL A 19 52.01 -0.42 24.34
N MET A 20 52.51 0.25 23.30
CA MET A 20 51.75 1.28 22.57
C MET A 20 50.46 0.73 21.96
N ALA A 21 50.53 -0.43 21.29
CA ALA A 21 49.35 -1.08 20.72
C ALA A 21 48.34 -1.48 21.81
N ALA A 22 48.81 -2.00 22.95
CA ALA A 22 47.94 -2.33 24.08
C ALA A 22 47.21 -1.11 24.63
N ALA A 23 47.88 0.04 24.77
CA ALA A 23 47.27 1.29 25.22
C ALA A 23 46.20 1.79 24.23
N LEU A 24 46.49 1.74 22.93
CA LEU A 24 45.53 2.13 21.88
C LEU A 24 44.30 1.21 21.85
N ILE A 25 44.51 -0.10 21.93
CA ILE A 25 43.42 -1.09 21.95
C ILE A 25 42.56 -0.90 23.20
N HIS A 26 43.17 -0.64 24.35
CA HIS A 26 42.44 -0.41 25.60
C HIS A 26 41.56 0.85 25.52
N GLY A 27 42.08 1.96 25.00
CA GLY A 27 41.31 3.18 24.78
C GLY A 27 40.14 2.99 23.80
N GLN A 28 40.39 2.29 22.68
CA GLN A 28 39.37 1.99 21.66
C GLN A 28 38.23 1.09 22.19
N ARG A 29 38.54 0.13 23.06
CA ARG A 29 37.54 -0.75 23.68
C ARG A 29 36.55 0.04 24.54
N GLN A 30 37.05 1.00 25.33
CA GLN A 30 36.21 1.83 26.18
C GLN A 30 35.24 2.68 25.33
N TYR A 31 35.75 3.31 24.27
CA TYR A 31 34.95 4.14 23.36
C TYR A 31 33.89 3.31 22.60
N ARG A 32 34.28 2.14 22.06
CA ARG A 32 33.34 1.25 21.34
C ARG A 32 32.17 0.81 22.20
N SER A 33 32.41 0.49 23.48
CA SER A 33 31.34 0.04 24.38
C SER A 33 30.27 1.12 24.62
N GLY A 34 30.68 2.39 24.80
CA GLY A 34 29.76 3.50 24.97
C GLY A 34 29.03 3.87 23.67
N TYR A 35 29.76 3.90 22.55
CA TYR A 35 29.20 4.21 21.24
C TYR A 35 28.14 3.18 20.81
N LEU A 36 28.37 1.89 21.05
CA LEU A 36 27.41 0.84 20.71
C LEU A 36 26.11 0.98 21.50
N LYS A 37 26.18 1.32 22.80
CA LYS A 37 24.99 1.58 23.63
C LYS A 37 24.19 2.78 23.11
N ALA A 38 24.87 3.90 22.85
CA ALA A 38 24.22 5.08 22.27
C ALA A 38 23.59 4.79 20.91
N LYS A 39 24.26 3.99 20.06
CA LYS A 39 23.71 3.58 18.76
C LYS A 39 22.48 2.68 18.90
N GLN A 40 22.44 1.80 19.89
CA GLN A 40 21.29 0.94 20.16
C GLN A 40 20.07 1.76 20.59
N GLU A 41 20.24 2.73 21.50
CA GLU A 41 19.15 3.61 21.93
C GLU A 41 18.56 4.39 20.75
N MET A 42 19.42 4.96 19.90
CA MET A 42 18.99 5.68 18.69
C MET A 42 18.31 4.75 17.68
N ALA A 43 18.79 3.50 17.53
CA ALA A 43 18.19 2.53 16.64
C ALA A 43 16.80 2.09 17.12
N VAL A 44 16.60 1.93 18.43
CA VAL A 44 15.29 1.62 19.02
C VAL A 44 14.32 2.77 18.79
N ALA A 45 14.73 4.01 19.05
CA ALA A 45 13.90 5.19 18.79
C ALA A 45 13.53 5.33 17.30
N ALA A 46 14.48 5.08 16.40
CA ALA A 46 14.24 5.09 14.96
C ALA A 46 13.29 3.96 14.52
N ALA A 47 13.42 2.77 15.11
CA ALA A 47 12.53 1.64 14.83
C ALA A 47 11.08 1.93 15.28
N GLU A 48 10.89 2.53 16.46
CA GLU A 48 9.56 2.93 16.95
C GLU A 48 8.94 4.00 16.04
N GLN A 49 9.72 4.99 15.61
CA GLN A 49 9.26 5.99 14.65
C GLN A 49 8.88 5.35 13.30
N ALA A 50 9.70 4.43 12.79
CA ALA A 50 9.39 3.72 11.55
C ALA A 50 8.09 2.91 11.66
N GLN A 51 7.85 2.24 12.78
CA GLN A 51 6.60 1.51 13.03
C GLN A 51 5.39 2.45 13.03
N LYS A 52 5.46 3.59 13.73
CA LYS A 52 4.38 4.60 13.74
C LYS A 52 4.08 5.12 12.33
N GLN A 53 5.11 5.35 11.52
CA GLN A 53 4.94 5.80 10.14
C GLN A 53 4.31 4.73 9.25
N ILE A 54 4.68 3.46 9.43
CA ILE A 54 4.05 2.33 8.72
C ILE A 54 2.58 2.20 9.15
N GLU A 55 2.27 2.30 10.44
CA GLU A 55 0.89 2.25 10.94
C GLU A 55 0.05 3.44 10.42
N ALA A 56 0.62 4.64 10.38
CA ALA A 56 -0.04 5.81 9.80
C ALA A 56 -0.29 5.62 8.29
N ALA A 57 0.71 5.14 7.54
CA ALA A 57 0.56 4.84 6.11
C ALA A 57 -0.45 3.71 5.85
N MET A 58 -0.47 2.68 6.70
CA MET A 58 -1.42 1.57 6.63
C MET A 58 -2.84 2.02 6.97
N SER A 59 -3.02 2.89 7.98
CA SER A 59 -4.35 3.40 8.33
C SER A 59 -4.90 4.32 7.24
N ALA A 60 -4.07 5.18 6.65
CA ALA A 60 -4.42 5.97 5.47
C ALA A 60 -4.74 5.08 4.25
N SER A 61 -3.98 4.00 4.04
CA SER A 61 -4.23 3.06 2.94
C SER A 61 -5.51 2.25 3.15
N ARG A 62 -5.79 1.80 4.39
CA ARG A 62 -7.01 1.07 4.74
C ARG A 62 -8.25 1.95 4.61
N SER A 63 -8.19 3.20 5.08
CA SER A 63 -9.32 4.13 4.94
C SER A 63 -9.59 4.45 3.46
N TYR A 64 -8.54 4.63 2.66
CA TYR A 64 -8.65 4.81 1.22
C TYR A 64 -9.27 3.60 0.52
N GLN A 65 -8.81 2.37 0.84
CA GLN A 65 -9.37 1.14 0.28
C GLN A 65 -10.83 0.93 0.69
N ALA A 66 -11.19 1.20 1.95
CA ALA A 66 -12.57 1.10 2.42
C ALA A 66 -13.50 2.12 1.75
N ALA A 67 -13.04 3.37 1.59
CA ALA A 67 -13.79 4.41 0.89
C ALA A 67 -13.99 4.05 -0.59
N ARG A 68 -12.95 3.52 -1.25
CA ARG A 68 -13.03 3.04 -2.63
C ARG A 68 -13.99 1.86 -2.77
N ALA A 69 -13.95 0.87 -1.87
CA ALA A 69 -14.87 -0.26 -1.88
C ALA A 69 -16.33 0.18 -1.70
N ALA A 70 -16.60 1.14 -0.81
CA ALA A 70 -17.94 1.71 -0.64
C ALA A 70 -18.42 2.49 -1.87
N ALA A 71 -17.51 3.19 -2.57
CA ALA A 71 -17.82 3.88 -3.82
C ALA A 71 -18.13 2.89 -4.95
N GLU A 72 -17.30 1.87 -5.15
CA GLU A 72 -17.50 0.83 -6.17
C GLU A 72 -18.81 0.06 -5.95
N GLN A 73 -19.21 -0.19 -4.70
CA GLN A 73 -20.51 -0.80 -4.39
C GLN A 73 -21.69 0.12 -4.75
N LYS A 74 -21.60 1.43 -4.44
CA LYS A 74 -22.65 2.40 -4.79
C LYS A 74 -22.75 2.61 -6.31
N GLU A 75 -21.64 2.52 -7.03
CA GLU A 75 -21.61 2.61 -8.48
C GLU A 75 -22.31 1.40 -9.13
N LYS A 76 -22.00 0.18 -8.69
CA LYS A 76 -22.65 -1.05 -9.20
C LYS A 76 -24.18 -1.04 -9.02
N VAL A 77 -24.70 -0.49 -7.92
CA VAL A 77 -26.15 -0.38 -7.69
C VAL A 77 -26.81 0.60 -8.65
N ARG A 78 -26.09 1.63 -9.11
CA ARG A 78 -26.60 2.61 -10.07
C ARG A 78 -26.70 2.05 -11.50
N TYR A 79 -25.95 1.01 -11.85
CA TYR A 79 -25.98 0.35 -13.16
C TYR A 79 -26.97 -0.82 -13.27
N VAL A 80 -27.88 -0.99 -12.30
CA VAL A 80 -29.05 -1.85 -12.56
C VAL A 80 -29.95 -1.08 -13.53
N GLU A 81 -29.84 -1.41 -14.81
CA GLU A 81 -30.72 -0.94 -15.87
C GLU A 81 -32.17 -1.19 -15.45
N VAL A 82 -32.83 -0.15 -14.97
CA VAL A 82 -34.28 -0.19 -14.81
C VAL A 82 -34.82 -0.23 -16.23
N GLN A 83 -35.22 -1.41 -16.70
CA GLN A 83 -36.03 -1.54 -17.89
C GLN A 83 -37.27 -0.67 -17.67
N LYS A 84 -37.28 0.55 -18.24
CA LYS A 84 -38.47 1.39 -18.25
C LYS A 84 -39.51 0.64 -19.08
N ILE A 85 -40.44 -0.02 -18.41
CA ILE A 85 -41.67 -0.52 -19.03
C ILE A 85 -42.41 0.75 -19.47
N VAL A 86 -42.34 1.07 -20.76
CA VAL A 86 -43.10 2.17 -21.35
C VAL A 86 -44.53 1.68 -21.42
N GLU A 87 -45.38 2.10 -20.48
CA GLU A 87 -46.75 1.58 -20.31
C GLU A 87 -47.59 1.68 -21.59
N ARG A 88 -47.33 2.70 -22.44
CA ARG A 88 -47.94 2.88 -23.76
C ARG A 88 -46.95 3.54 -24.73
N PRO A 89 -46.35 2.81 -25.69
CA PRO A 89 -45.57 3.45 -26.75
C PRO A 89 -46.49 4.32 -27.62
N VAL A 90 -46.18 5.62 -27.72
CA VAL A 90 -46.86 6.53 -28.64
C VAL A 90 -46.16 6.41 -29.98
N TYR A 91 -46.77 5.69 -30.93
CA TYR A 91 -46.30 5.66 -32.31
C TYR A 91 -46.70 6.98 -32.98
N ILE A 92 -45.72 7.76 -33.44
CA ILE A 92 -45.95 8.98 -34.21
C ILE A 92 -46.33 8.53 -35.63
N GLY A 93 -47.48 8.99 -36.13
CA GLY A 93 -48.11 8.55 -37.38
C GLY A 93 -47.37 8.93 -38.68
N ASP A 94 -46.09 9.23 -38.62
CA ASP A 94 -45.28 9.55 -39.81
C ASP A 94 -44.92 8.31 -40.64
N CYS A 95 -45.05 7.10 -40.08
CA CYS A 95 -44.69 5.84 -40.75
C CYS A 95 -45.79 4.76 -40.67
N LEU A 96 -47.01 5.12 -40.23
CA LEU A 96 -48.15 4.21 -40.16
C LEU A 96 -49.20 4.69 -41.17
N ASP A 97 -49.52 3.83 -42.12
CA ASP A 97 -50.67 4.02 -43.01
C ASP A 97 -51.98 3.71 -42.27
N ASP A 98 -53.11 4.15 -42.85
CA ASP A 98 -54.44 3.94 -42.26
C ASP A 98 -54.72 2.44 -41.99
N ASP A 99 -54.19 1.57 -42.85
CA ASP A 99 -54.27 0.12 -42.71
C ASP A 99 -53.46 -0.38 -41.49
N GLY A 100 -52.22 0.07 -41.31
CA GLY A 100 -51.40 -0.25 -40.14
C GLY A 100 -52.00 0.23 -38.82
N LEU A 101 -52.69 1.39 -38.84
CA LEU A 101 -53.39 1.91 -37.67
C LEU A 101 -54.58 1.02 -37.27
N SER A 102 -55.30 0.46 -38.26
CA SER A 102 -56.43 -0.43 -38.04
C SER A 102 -56.00 -1.76 -37.40
N VAL A 103 -54.86 -2.31 -37.82
CA VAL A 103 -54.30 -3.57 -37.28
C VAL A 103 -53.87 -3.38 -35.83
N ILE A 104 -53.23 -2.25 -35.51
CA ILE A 104 -52.83 -1.94 -34.13
C ILE A 104 -54.06 -1.79 -33.23
N ASN A 105 -55.08 -1.06 -33.68
CA ASN A 105 -56.30 -0.89 -32.90
C ASN A 105 -57.02 -2.22 -32.68
N ALA A 106 -57.11 -3.08 -33.69
CA ALA A 106 -57.70 -4.41 -33.57
C ALA A 106 -56.98 -5.26 -32.50
N ALA A 107 -55.65 -5.32 -32.56
CA ALA A 107 -54.83 -6.06 -31.60
C ALA A 107 -54.96 -5.53 -30.14
N VAL A 108 -55.14 -4.22 -29.96
CA VAL A 108 -55.39 -3.61 -28.64
C VAL A 108 -56.77 -4.01 -28.10
N THR A 109 -57.81 -4.03 -28.95
CA THR A 109 -59.15 -4.48 -28.53
C THR A 109 -59.16 -5.95 -28.12
N ASP A 110 -58.51 -6.82 -28.88
CA ASP A 110 -58.43 -8.25 -28.58
C ASP A 110 -57.63 -8.53 -27.30
N GLY A 111 -56.52 -7.82 -27.09
CA GLY A 111 -55.73 -7.92 -25.87
C GLY A 111 -56.47 -7.44 -24.62
N ASN A 112 -57.35 -6.44 -24.73
CA ASN A 112 -58.17 -5.94 -23.62
C ASN A 112 -59.41 -6.83 -23.38
N ALA A 113 -59.95 -7.47 -24.42
CA ALA A 113 -61.03 -8.45 -24.29
C ALA A 113 -60.56 -9.74 -23.59
N ALA A 114 -59.32 -10.18 -23.82
CA ALA A 114 -58.70 -11.32 -23.14
C ALA A 114 -58.27 -11.02 -21.68
N ALA A 115 -58.21 -9.74 -21.29
CA ALA A 115 -57.83 -9.29 -19.96
C ALA A 115 -59.03 -9.00 -19.01
N ARG A 116 -60.25 -9.33 -19.44
CA ARG A 116 -61.47 -9.33 -18.62
C ARG A 116 -61.98 -10.75 -18.40
#